data_AF-A0A8T3TE84-F1
#
_entry.id   AF-A0A8T3TE84-F1
#
_cell.length_a   1.000
_cell.length_b   1.000
_cell.length_c   1.000
_cell.angle_alpha   90.00
_cell.angle_beta   90.00
_cell.angle_gamma   90.00
#
_symmetry.space_group_name_H-M   'P 1'
#
loop_
_entity.id
_entity.type
_entity.pdbx_description
1 polymer ?
#
loop_
_entity_poly.entity_id
_entity_poly.type
_entity_poly.pdbx_seq_one_letter_code
_entity_poly.pdbx_strand_id
1 'polypeptide(L)'
;MRLQLTGVTVVASVLLVACSAFSPAPTPAPTLEFRPFPAPSGSPTAEPPLASLETLPPPEVLEPDQHDENGCLVYAPDQPPDCGVPADPADVADGPELPAVMGFSGDYYTNRLSAQDVVILSEATVVSTEGEWAARGLVRNETSSDVGDVTVTAALRGRDGGLLAKAETVVPIDPLRPGEPGPFELSSSVNASRVANVEWSVASNESLGSPRQFLIEQYWSLPYGNREPRGFEVGTDPPYPFIVFGSVFSRAGMPAVRPVVTTAWLDSEGGVSWVDSTPVEMASGLIELAPDSFGDFLVSIEDASVGPGLEFGRHLMWVSEARKVPDGAGALRLDHGGGLTQPHTGPENEGRNDTKCPDEKECP
;
A
#
# COMPACT_ATOMS: atom_id res chain seq x y z
N MET A 1 -5.20 72.63 10.22
CA MET A 1 -4.80 71.44 9.44
C MET A 1 -6.06 70.78 8.90
N ARG A 2 -6.31 70.88 7.59
CA ARG A 2 -7.44 70.26 6.89
C ARG A 2 -6.90 69.07 6.10
N LEU A 3 -7.34 67.85 6.42
CA LEU A 3 -7.06 66.66 5.61
C LEU A 3 -8.14 66.56 4.51
N GLN A 4 -7.71 66.53 3.25
CA GLN A 4 -8.58 66.22 2.12
C GLN A 4 -8.61 64.71 1.89
N LEU A 5 -9.82 64.14 1.81
CA LEU A 5 -10.08 62.79 1.30
C LEU A 5 -10.19 62.86 -0.23
N THR A 6 -9.30 62.16 -0.93
CA THR A 6 -9.41 61.87 -2.36
C THR A 6 -10.13 60.53 -2.55
N GLY A 7 -11.33 60.58 -3.12
CA GLY A 7 -12.08 59.42 -3.58
C GLY A 7 -11.58 58.95 -4.94
N VAL A 8 -11.27 57.65 -5.05
CA VAL A 8 -10.96 56.98 -6.32
C VAL A 8 -12.23 56.28 -6.79
N THR A 9 -12.71 56.65 -7.97
CA THR A 9 -13.86 56.01 -8.64
C THR A 9 -13.31 55.01 -9.65
N VAL A 10 -13.60 53.73 -9.47
CA VAL A 10 -13.24 52.66 -10.42
C VAL A 10 -14.39 52.49 -11.41
N VAL A 11 -14.11 52.73 -12.69
CA VAL A 11 -15.04 52.50 -13.80
C VAL A 11 -14.84 51.06 -14.30
N ALA A 12 -15.85 50.21 -14.12
CA ALA A 12 -15.88 48.86 -14.66
C ALA A 12 -16.51 48.86 -16.06
N SER A 13 -15.69 48.59 -17.08
CA SER A 13 -16.15 48.36 -18.46
C SER A 13 -16.43 46.87 -18.65
N VAL A 14 -17.70 46.53 -18.87
CA VAL A 14 -18.15 45.17 -19.24
C VAL A 14 -18.08 45.03 -20.75
N LEU A 15 -17.19 44.18 -21.25
CA LEU A 15 -17.15 43.77 -22.67
C LEU A 15 -17.86 42.41 -22.79
N LEU A 16 -19.03 42.40 -23.42
CA LEU A 16 -19.74 41.19 -23.84
C LEU A 16 -19.17 40.73 -25.19
N VAL A 17 -18.45 39.60 -25.19
CA VAL A 17 -18.03 38.90 -26.41
C VAL A 17 -18.94 37.68 -26.58
N ALA A 18 -19.75 37.69 -27.64
CA ALA A 18 -20.55 36.56 -28.07
C ALA A 18 -19.68 35.61 -28.91
N CYS A 19 -19.44 34.40 -28.42
CA CYS A 19 -18.83 33.32 -29.19
C CYS A 19 -19.93 32.43 -29.80
N SER A 20 -20.02 32.46 -31.13
CA SER A 20 -20.87 31.59 -31.93
C SER A 20 -20.31 30.16 -31.94
N ALA A 21 -21.16 29.20 -31.59
CA ALA A 21 -20.87 27.78 -31.61
C ALA A 21 -20.73 27.25 -33.05
N PHE A 22 -19.63 26.57 -33.34
CA PHE A 22 -19.44 25.76 -34.55
C PHE A 22 -19.51 24.28 -34.11
N SER A 23 -20.64 23.61 -34.35
CA SER A 23 -20.76 22.16 -34.20
C SER A 23 -20.32 21.48 -35.50
N PRO A 24 -19.25 20.66 -35.51
CA PRO A 24 -18.99 19.77 -36.63
C PRO A 24 -20.02 18.63 -36.65
N ALA A 25 -20.47 18.27 -37.85
CA ALA A 25 -21.44 17.19 -38.08
C ALA A 25 -20.87 15.82 -37.67
N PRO A 26 -21.71 14.90 -37.16
CA PRO A 26 -21.28 13.58 -36.72
C PRO A 26 -20.90 12.70 -37.91
N THR A 27 -19.68 12.16 -37.88
CA THR A 27 -19.22 11.10 -38.78
C THR A 27 -19.92 9.78 -38.44
N PRO A 28 -20.49 9.04 -39.40
CA PRO A 28 -21.13 7.75 -39.13
C PRO A 28 -20.08 6.71 -38.73
N ALA A 29 -20.33 5.99 -37.64
CA ALA A 29 -19.50 4.90 -37.16
C ALA A 29 -19.53 3.68 -38.11
N PRO A 30 -18.41 2.96 -38.26
CA PRO A 30 -18.36 1.74 -39.06
C PRO A 30 -19.25 0.64 -38.45
N THR A 31 -20.11 0.06 -39.28
CA THR A 31 -20.93 -1.10 -38.92
C THR A 31 -20.05 -2.35 -38.89
N LEU A 32 -19.79 -2.88 -37.69
CA LEU A 32 -19.12 -4.17 -37.51
C LEU A 32 -20.15 -5.30 -37.69
N GLU A 33 -20.03 -6.06 -38.78
CA GLU A 33 -20.79 -7.30 -38.98
C GLU A 33 -20.32 -8.36 -37.97
N PHE A 34 -21.16 -8.64 -36.97
CA PHE A 34 -20.98 -9.77 -36.06
C PHE A 34 -21.21 -11.08 -36.81
N ARG A 35 -20.12 -11.83 -37.04
CA ARG A 35 -20.22 -13.24 -37.45
C ARG A 35 -20.41 -14.11 -36.20
N PRO A 36 -21.46 -14.93 -36.11
CA PRO A 36 -21.65 -15.82 -34.98
C PRO A 36 -20.54 -16.88 -34.94
N PHE A 37 -19.93 -17.04 -33.77
CA PHE A 37 -18.99 -18.13 -33.51
C PHE A 37 -19.71 -19.48 -33.56
N PRO A 38 -19.12 -20.51 -34.18
CA PRO A 38 -19.68 -21.86 -34.16
C PRO A 38 -19.68 -22.39 -32.72
N ALA A 39 -20.83 -22.89 -32.27
CA ALA A 39 -20.98 -23.49 -30.95
C ALA A 39 -20.06 -24.72 -30.81
N PRO A 40 -19.29 -24.84 -29.72
CA PRO A 40 -18.49 -26.03 -29.46
C PRO A 40 -19.42 -27.23 -29.25
N SER A 41 -19.38 -28.19 -30.19
CA SER A 41 -20.05 -29.49 -30.08
C SER A 41 -19.26 -30.40 -29.14
N GLY A 42 -19.32 -30.11 -27.84
CA GLY A 42 -18.82 -30.98 -26.78
C GLY A 42 -19.93 -31.90 -26.28
N SER A 43 -19.72 -33.21 -26.34
CA SER A 43 -20.62 -34.19 -25.72
C SER A 43 -20.60 -34.02 -24.19
N PRO A 44 -21.73 -34.15 -23.49
CA PRO A 44 -21.77 -34.04 -22.03
C PRO A 44 -20.99 -35.21 -21.40
N THR A 45 -19.80 -34.91 -20.89
CA THR A 45 -19.07 -35.82 -20.01
C THR A 45 -19.87 -35.92 -18.71
N ALA A 46 -20.37 -37.12 -18.40
CA ALA A 46 -21.11 -37.39 -17.17
C ALA A 46 -20.24 -37.02 -15.96
N GLU A 47 -20.71 -36.04 -15.20
CA GLU A 47 -20.11 -35.59 -13.95
C GLU A 47 -20.13 -36.75 -12.95
N PRO A 48 -18.98 -37.15 -12.38
CA PRO A 48 -18.93 -38.22 -11.40
C PRO A 48 -19.76 -37.82 -10.17
N PRO A 49 -20.53 -38.73 -9.56
CA PRO A 49 -21.34 -38.42 -8.39
C PRO A 49 -20.43 -37.93 -7.27
N LEU A 50 -20.65 -36.71 -6.80
CA LEU A 50 -19.99 -36.13 -5.63
C LEU A 50 -20.21 -37.07 -4.44
N ALA A 51 -19.13 -37.63 -3.90
CA ALA A 51 -19.18 -38.39 -2.66
C ALA A 51 -19.61 -37.42 -1.54
N SER A 52 -20.74 -37.72 -0.89
CA SER A 52 -21.19 -36.98 0.28
C SER A 52 -20.17 -37.20 1.39
N LEU A 53 -19.47 -36.13 1.80
CA LEU A 53 -18.64 -36.16 2.99
C LEU A 53 -19.54 -36.41 4.21
N GLU A 54 -19.16 -37.37 5.05
CA GLU A 54 -19.87 -37.63 6.30
C GLU A 54 -19.85 -36.36 7.16
N THR A 55 -21.03 -35.94 7.62
CA THR A 55 -21.17 -34.80 8.52
C THR A 55 -20.55 -35.18 9.86
N LEU A 56 -19.51 -34.45 10.28
CA LEU A 56 -18.88 -34.67 11.57
C LEU A 56 -19.88 -34.38 12.72
N PRO A 57 -19.82 -35.13 13.84
CA PRO A 57 -20.58 -34.81 15.03
C PRO A 57 -20.24 -33.40 15.52
N PRO A 58 -21.18 -32.69 16.16
CA PRO A 58 -20.91 -31.36 16.69
C PRO A 58 -19.88 -31.43 17.85
N PRO A 59 -19.12 -30.35 18.12
CA PRO A 59 -17.96 -30.37 19.01
C PRO A 59 -18.24 -30.87 20.43
N GLU A 60 -19.45 -30.67 20.95
CA GLU A 60 -19.86 -31.09 22.29
C GLU A 60 -19.91 -32.63 22.41
N VAL A 61 -20.06 -33.32 21.28
CA VAL A 61 -20.02 -34.79 21.19
C VAL A 61 -18.58 -35.30 21.06
N LEU A 62 -17.70 -34.51 20.45
CA LEU A 62 -16.29 -34.86 20.25
C LEU A 62 -15.47 -34.64 21.53
N GLU A 63 -15.81 -33.61 22.32
CA GLU A 63 -15.05 -33.18 23.51
C GLU A 63 -15.98 -32.91 24.71
N PRO A 64 -16.63 -33.96 25.25
CA PRO A 64 -17.63 -33.80 26.32
C PRO A 64 -17.03 -33.28 27.63
N ASP A 65 -15.74 -33.51 27.87
CA ASP A 65 -15.06 -33.08 29.11
C ASP A 65 -14.73 -31.58 29.12
N GLN A 66 -14.81 -30.92 27.96
CA GLN A 66 -14.56 -29.48 27.83
C GLN A 66 -15.85 -28.66 27.95
N HIS A 67 -17.01 -29.30 28.08
CA HIS A 67 -18.30 -28.63 28.12
C HIS A 67 -19.05 -28.97 29.42
N ASP A 68 -19.70 -27.98 30.02
CA ASP A 68 -20.52 -28.20 31.21
C ASP A 68 -21.88 -28.82 30.84
N GLU A 69 -22.73 -29.06 31.84
CA GLU A 69 -24.07 -29.61 31.63
C GLU A 69 -24.99 -28.71 30.79
N ASN A 70 -24.62 -27.46 30.54
CA ASN A 70 -25.33 -26.50 29.70
C ASN A 70 -24.71 -26.39 28.28
N GLY A 71 -23.67 -27.16 27.98
CA GLY A 71 -22.95 -27.10 26.71
C GLY A 71 -21.98 -25.92 26.60
N CYS A 72 -21.62 -25.29 27.72
CA CYS A 72 -20.67 -24.18 27.75
C CYS A 72 -19.24 -24.67 27.96
N LEU A 73 -18.27 -24.05 27.30
CA LEU A 73 -16.85 -24.36 27.50
C LEU A 73 -16.45 -24.15 28.96
N VAL A 74 -15.91 -25.21 29.58
CA VAL A 74 -15.38 -25.20 30.94
C VAL A 74 -13.98 -24.60 30.89
N TYR A 75 -13.89 -23.29 31.13
CA TYR A 75 -12.61 -22.61 31.29
C TYR A 75 -11.97 -22.94 32.65
N ALA A 76 -10.66 -22.67 32.77
CA ALA A 76 -9.94 -22.77 34.04
C ALA A 76 -10.67 -21.99 35.16
N PRO A 77 -10.58 -22.43 36.44
CA PRO A 77 -11.43 -21.95 37.54
C PRO A 77 -11.30 -20.46 37.88
N ASP A 78 -10.38 -19.74 37.26
CA ASP A 78 -10.14 -18.31 37.39
C ASP A 78 -10.74 -17.47 36.25
N GLN A 79 -11.36 -18.07 35.24
CA GLN A 79 -12.08 -17.35 34.18
C GLN A 79 -13.61 -17.44 34.38
N PRO A 80 -14.34 -16.33 34.27
CA PRO A 80 -15.79 -16.38 34.31
C PRO A 80 -16.32 -17.19 33.12
N PRO A 81 -17.36 -18.02 33.31
CA PRO A 81 -17.93 -18.84 32.23
C PRO A 81 -18.45 -17.94 31.12
N ASP A 82 -17.82 -18.03 29.94
CA ASP A 82 -18.32 -17.40 28.71
C ASP A 82 -19.41 -18.31 28.14
N CYS A 83 -20.65 -18.00 28.50
CA CYS A 83 -21.81 -18.80 28.08
C CYS A 83 -22.24 -18.51 26.64
N GLY A 84 -21.41 -17.83 25.83
CA GLY A 84 -21.69 -17.56 24.42
C GLY A 84 -23.07 -16.97 24.26
N VAL A 85 -23.23 -15.67 24.53
CA VAL A 85 -24.18 -14.94 23.67
C VAL A 85 -23.69 -15.28 22.27
N PRO A 86 -24.47 -15.99 21.43
CA PRO A 86 -24.03 -16.26 20.07
C PRO A 86 -23.62 -14.90 19.54
N ALA A 87 -22.38 -14.75 19.09
CA ALA A 87 -22.02 -13.58 18.30
C ALA A 87 -23.19 -13.43 17.32
N ASP A 88 -23.90 -12.30 17.39
CA ASP A 88 -25.10 -12.11 16.59
C ASP A 88 -24.68 -12.54 15.17
N PRO A 89 -25.32 -13.54 14.55
CA PRO A 89 -24.92 -13.95 13.20
C PRO A 89 -25.07 -12.80 12.18
N ALA A 90 -25.58 -11.63 12.61
CA ALA A 90 -25.51 -10.36 11.90
C ALA A 90 -24.17 -9.59 12.03
N ASP A 91 -23.30 -9.89 13.01
CA ASP A 91 -22.05 -9.16 13.30
C ASP A 91 -20.77 -9.83 12.77
N VAL A 92 -20.84 -11.10 12.34
CA VAL A 92 -19.88 -11.65 11.38
C VAL A 92 -20.62 -11.76 10.06
N ALA A 93 -20.78 -10.62 9.39
CA ALA A 93 -21.05 -10.66 7.97
C ALA A 93 -19.86 -11.36 7.32
N ASP A 94 -19.97 -12.68 7.15
CA ASP A 94 -19.23 -13.47 6.17
C ASP A 94 -19.52 -12.86 4.80
N GLY A 95 -18.91 -11.71 4.55
CA GLY A 95 -18.70 -11.23 3.20
C GLY A 95 -18.04 -12.36 2.44
N PRO A 96 -18.37 -12.54 1.15
CA PRO A 96 -17.76 -13.59 0.36
C PRO A 96 -16.24 -13.49 0.53
N GLU A 97 -15.63 -14.54 1.10
CA GLU A 97 -14.19 -14.63 1.30
C GLU A 97 -13.56 -14.30 -0.05
N LEU A 98 -12.97 -13.11 -0.16
CA LEU A 98 -12.36 -12.70 -1.40
C LEU A 98 -11.25 -13.72 -1.69
N PRO A 99 -11.12 -14.20 -2.93
CA PRO A 99 -10.12 -15.20 -3.24
C PRO A 99 -8.76 -14.65 -2.80
N ALA A 100 -8.01 -15.40 -2.01
CA ALA A 100 -6.68 -14.99 -1.59
C ALA A 100 -5.82 -14.78 -2.85
N VAL A 101 -5.44 -13.53 -3.11
CA VAL A 101 -4.71 -13.16 -4.31
C VAL A 101 -3.22 -13.15 -3.97
N MET A 102 -2.43 -14.08 -4.52
CA MET A 102 -0.98 -14.14 -4.23
C MET A 102 -0.29 -12.79 -4.42
N GLY A 103 0.49 -12.34 -3.45
CA GLY A 103 1.22 -11.07 -3.50
C GLY A 103 0.35 -9.83 -3.31
N PHE A 104 -0.90 -9.98 -2.87
CA PHE A 104 -1.78 -8.90 -2.47
C PHE A 104 -2.57 -9.28 -1.20
N SER A 105 -2.74 -8.33 -0.29
CA SER A 105 -3.58 -8.46 0.89
C SER A 105 -4.32 -7.15 1.15
N GLY A 106 -5.63 -7.21 1.33
CA GLY A 106 -6.46 -6.07 1.71
C GLY A 106 -7.76 -5.94 0.90
N ASP A 107 -8.48 -4.86 1.19
CA ASP A 107 -9.75 -4.50 0.55
C ASP A 107 -9.57 -4.03 -0.92
N TYR A 108 -10.65 -3.61 -1.58
CA TYR A 108 -10.67 -3.04 -2.95
C TYR A 108 -10.39 -3.99 -4.11
N TYR A 109 -9.93 -5.22 -3.87
CA TYR A 109 -9.96 -6.26 -4.89
C TYR A 109 -11.39 -6.58 -5.31
N THR A 110 -11.63 -6.72 -6.61
CA THR A 110 -12.95 -7.10 -7.14
C THR A 110 -12.82 -8.01 -8.35
N ASN A 111 -13.64 -9.06 -8.42
CA ASN A 111 -13.77 -9.87 -9.63
C ASN A 111 -14.79 -9.30 -10.64
N ARG A 112 -15.47 -8.20 -10.29
CA ARG A 112 -16.42 -7.49 -11.14
C ARG A 112 -15.74 -6.29 -11.76
N LEU A 113 -15.48 -6.39 -13.06
CA LEU A 113 -14.82 -5.36 -13.85
C LEU A 113 -15.90 -4.56 -14.58
N SER A 114 -15.85 -3.23 -14.45
CA SER A 114 -16.85 -2.33 -15.04
C SER A 114 -16.37 -1.60 -16.28
N ALA A 115 -15.07 -1.30 -16.36
CA ALA A 115 -14.41 -0.70 -17.50
C ALA A 115 -13.64 -1.76 -18.30
N GLN A 116 -13.03 -1.35 -19.40
CA GLN A 116 -12.09 -2.17 -20.19
C GLN A 116 -10.73 -1.47 -20.21
N ASP A 117 -10.39 -0.81 -19.10
CA ASP A 117 -9.21 0.03 -18.96
C ASP A 117 -8.74 0.05 -17.50
N VAL A 118 -7.58 0.64 -17.24
CA VAL A 118 -7.13 0.97 -15.89
C VAL A 118 -7.75 2.29 -15.46
N VAL A 119 -8.45 2.30 -14.32
CA VAL A 119 -9.19 3.48 -13.84
C VAL A 119 -8.64 3.98 -12.52
N ILE A 120 -8.74 5.28 -12.26
CA ILE A 120 -8.51 5.85 -10.92
C ILE A 120 -9.76 5.64 -10.06
N LEU A 121 -9.56 5.15 -8.84
CA LEU A 121 -10.62 5.02 -7.85
C LEU A 121 -10.78 6.36 -7.14
N SER A 122 -11.76 7.15 -7.58
CA SER A 122 -12.00 8.51 -7.08
C SER A 122 -12.29 8.54 -5.58
N GLU A 123 -12.97 7.53 -5.06
CA GLU A 123 -13.32 7.34 -3.65
C GLU A 123 -12.11 7.04 -2.77
N ALA A 124 -11.02 6.53 -3.35
CA ALA A 124 -9.78 6.25 -2.65
C ALA A 124 -8.72 7.34 -2.89
N THR A 125 -9.05 8.41 -3.62
CA THR A 125 -8.09 9.45 -4.01
C THR A 125 -8.20 10.67 -3.10
N VAL A 126 -7.10 10.99 -2.41
CA VAL A 126 -6.97 12.16 -1.54
C VAL A 126 -6.02 13.16 -2.18
N VAL A 127 -6.39 14.44 -2.16
CA VAL A 127 -5.61 15.55 -2.74
C VAL A 127 -5.35 16.59 -1.67
N SER A 128 -4.12 17.12 -1.59
CA SER A 128 -3.80 18.21 -0.68
C SER A 128 -4.55 19.49 -1.05
N THR A 129 -5.05 20.19 -0.04
CA THR A 129 -5.78 21.47 -0.20
C THR A 129 -4.93 22.67 0.23
N GLU A 130 -3.80 22.41 0.90
CA GLU A 130 -2.87 23.41 1.41
C GLU A 130 -1.43 23.05 1.01
N GLY A 131 -0.53 24.03 1.07
CA GLY A 131 0.88 23.82 0.74
C GLY A 131 1.12 23.50 -0.74
N GLU A 132 2.13 22.68 -1.00
CA GLU A 132 2.39 22.11 -2.34
C GLU A 132 1.31 21.07 -2.69
N TRP A 133 0.94 21.02 -3.97
CA TRP A 133 -0.07 20.08 -4.44
C TRP A 133 0.50 18.66 -4.41
N ALA A 134 -0.22 17.76 -3.78
CA ALA A 134 0.06 16.34 -3.75
C ALA A 134 -1.24 15.55 -3.87
N ALA A 135 -1.15 14.33 -4.38
CA ALA A 135 -2.26 13.41 -4.42
C ALA A 135 -1.79 11.98 -4.18
N ARG A 136 -2.61 11.24 -3.45
CA ARG A 136 -2.44 9.80 -3.20
C ARG A 136 -3.74 9.11 -3.56
N GLY A 137 -3.65 7.89 -4.06
CA GLY A 137 -4.86 7.14 -4.38
C GLY A 137 -4.57 5.74 -4.88
N LEU A 138 -5.63 5.12 -5.39
CA LEU A 138 -5.57 3.81 -6.02
C LEU A 138 -5.98 3.93 -7.48
N VAL A 139 -5.27 3.23 -8.36
CA VAL A 139 -5.82 2.79 -9.63
C VAL A 139 -6.32 1.36 -9.51
N ARG A 140 -7.20 0.92 -10.40
CA ARG A 140 -7.60 -0.48 -10.52
C ARG A 140 -7.54 -0.91 -11.97
N ASN A 141 -6.94 -2.08 -12.21
CA ASN A 141 -7.01 -2.70 -13.53
C ASN A 141 -8.41 -3.28 -13.73
N GLU A 142 -9.26 -2.62 -14.51
CA GLU A 142 -10.57 -3.15 -14.88
C GLU A 142 -10.56 -3.87 -16.23
N THR A 143 -9.40 -4.10 -16.83
CA THR A 143 -9.30 -4.95 -18.02
C THR A 143 -9.39 -6.44 -17.66
N SER A 144 -9.67 -7.30 -18.65
CA SER A 144 -9.73 -8.75 -18.45
C SER A 144 -8.35 -9.44 -18.42
N SER A 145 -7.25 -8.68 -18.52
CA SER A 145 -5.88 -9.19 -18.61
C SER A 145 -4.95 -8.45 -17.67
N ASP A 146 -3.82 -9.06 -17.32
CA ASP A 146 -2.77 -8.37 -16.60
C ASP A 146 -2.24 -7.19 -17.42
N VAL A 147 -2.06 -6.04 -16.76
CA VAL A 147 -1.42 -4.86 -17.34
C VAL A 147 -0.04 -4.69 -16.70
N GLY A 148 0.93 -4.25 -17.48
CA GLY A 148 2.29 -3.98 -17.00
C GLY A 148 2.36 -2.62 -16.33
N ASP A 149 3.39 -1.85 -16.67
CA ASP A 149 3.58 -0.48 -16.22
C ASP A 149 2.32 0.37 -16.35
N VAL A 150 1.83 0.87 -15.21
CA VAL A 150 0.73 1.83 -15.14
C VAL A 150 1.30 3.19 -14.76
N THR A 151 1.11 4.17 -15.64
CA THR A 151 1.50 5.56 -15.43
C THR A 151 0.26 6.40 -15.14
N VAL A 152 0.25 7.07 -13.99
CA VAL A 152 -0.80 8.01 -13.60
C VAL A 152 -0.30 9.43 -13.85
N THR A 153 -1.11 10.23 -14.53
CA THR A 153 -0.86 11.64 -14.82
C THR A 153 -1.96 12.52 -14.24
N ALA A 154 -1.56 13.63 -13.63
CA ALA A 154 -2.43 14.72 -13.21
C ALA A 154 -2.02 16.02 -13.91
N ALA A 155 -2.89 16.57 -14.77
CA ALA A 155 -2.73 17.90 -15.33
C ALA A 155 -3.47 18.93 -14.45
N LEU A 156 -2.69 19.78 -13.77
CA LEU A 156 -3.18 20.76 -12.81
C LEU A 156 -3.59 22.04 -13.53
N ARG A 157 -4.85 22.45 -13.43
CA ARG A 157 -5.36 23.66 -14.09
C ARG A 157 -5.74 24.75 -13.09
N GLY A 158 -5.46 25.99 -13.46
CA GLY A 158 -5.87 27.19 -12.72
C GLY A 158 -7.33 27.55 -12.97
N ARG A 159 -7.81 28.59 -12.29
CA ARG A 159 -9.19 29.10 -12.42
C ARG A 159 -9.52 29.64 -13.80
N ASP A 160 -8.51 30.06 -14.55
CA ASP A 160 -8.60 30.51 -15.95
C ASP A 160 -8.59 29.34 -16.95
N GLY A 161 -8.49 28.09 -16.48
CA GLY A 161 -8.34 26.89 -17.30
C GLY A 161 -6.90 26.65 -17.80
N GLY A 162 -5.97 27.55 -17.51
CA GLY A 162 -4.57 27.44 -17.89
C GLY A 162 -3.88 26.28 -17.18
N LEU A 163 -3.03 25.54 -17.91
CA LEU A 163 -2.21 24.48 -17.33
C LEU A 163 -1.14 25.09 -16.43
N LEU A 164 -1.14 24.70 -15.16
CA LEU A 164 -0.15 25.13 -14.17
C LEU A 164 1.06 24.19 -14.17
N ALA A 165 0.81 22.88 -14.13
CA ALA A 165 1.83 21.84 -14.17
C ALA A 165 1.23 20.49 -14.58
N LYS A 166 2.10 19.54 -14.91
CA LYS A 166 1.78 18.12 -15.06
C LYS A 166 2.60 17.34 -14.03
N ALA A 167 1.93 16.54 -13.20
CA ALA A 167 2.58 15.57 -12.32
C ALA A 167 2.36 14.17 -12.89
N GLU A 168 3.37 13.31 -12.80
CA GLU A 168 3.34 11.96 -13.36
C GLU A 168 4.06 10.99 -12.42
N THR A 169 3.53 9.78 -12.28
CA THR A 169 4.10 8.71 -11.45
C THR A 169 3.81 7.36 -12.07
N VAL A 170 4.61 6.36 -11.73
CA VAL A 170 4.41 4.97 -12.12
C VAL A 170 3.98 4.18 -10.88
N VAL A 171 2.92 3.40 -11.00
CA VAL A 171 2.41 2.54 -9.94
C VAL A 171 3.49 1.50 -9.59
N PRO A 172 3.85 1.33 -8.30
CA PRO A 172 4.97 0.47 -7.88
C PRO A 172 4.64 -1.03 -7.95
N ILE A 173 3.51 -1.39 -8.56
CA ILE A 173 3.00 -2.75 -8.69
C ILE A 173 3.06 -3.16 -10.16
N ASP A 174 3.75 -4.25 -10.46
CA ASP A 174 3.91 -4.77 -11.82
C ASP A 174 3.99 -6.31 -11.81
N PRO A 175 3.19 -7.02 -12.63
CA PRO A 175 2.03 -6.50 -13.37
C PRO A 175 0.84 -6.23 -12.43
N LEU A 176 -0.12 -5.40 -12.79
CA LEU A 176 -1.39 -5.24 -12.07
C LEU A 176 -2.44 -6.20 -12.64
N ARG A 177 -3.00 -7.11 -11.84
CA ARG A 177 -3.96 -8.13 -12.31
C ARG A 177 -5.38 -7.58 -12.43
N PRO A 178 -6.26 -8.23 -13.22
CA PRO A 178 -7.68 -7.88 -13.28
C PRO A 178 -8.30 -7.76 -11.88
N GLY A 179 -8.92 -6.62 -11.62
CA GLY A 179 -9.60 -6.33 -10.37
C GLY A 179 -8.71 -5.84 -9.23
N GLU A 180 -7.39 -5.91 -9.39
CA GLU A 180 -6.44 -5.54 -8.35
C GLU A 180 -6.22 -4.03 -8.32
N PRO A 181 -6.27 -3.41 -7.12
CA PRO A 181 -5.89 -2.03 -6.94
C PRO A 181 -4.36 -1.89 -6.94
N GLY A 182 -3.84 -0.72 -7.34
CA GLY A 182 -2.43 -0.36 -7.22
C GLY A 182 -2.29 1.07 -6.71
N PRO A 183 -1.43 1.36 -5.72
CA PRO A 183 -1.33 2.69 -5.15
C PRO A 183 -0.52 3.63 -6.04
N PHE A 184 -0.79 4.92 -5.94
CA PHE A 184 0.04 5.96 -6.56
C PHE A 184 0.24 7.13 -5.62
N GLU A 185 1.38 7.80 -5.75
CA GLU A 185 1.67 9.09 -5.12
C GLU A 185 2.21 10.07 -6.18
N LEU A 186 1.65 11.27 -6.19
CA LEU A 186 2.00 12.38 -7.07
C LEU A 186 2.28 13.62 -6.24
N SER A 187 3.28 14.39 -6.63
CA SER A 187 3.61 15.68 -6.02
C SER A 187 3.95 16.73 -7.07
N SER A 188 3.65 18.00 -6.78
CA SER A 188 4.00 19.14 -7.61
C SER A 188 4.30 20.36 -6.74
N SER A 189 5.30 21.15 -7.12
CA SER A 189 5.62 22.42 -6.44
C SER A 189 4.57 23.53 -6.66
N VAL A 190 3.52 23.28 -7.44
CA VAL A 190 2.37 24.17 -7.56
C VAL A 190 1.63 24.19 -6.22
N ASN A 191 1.42 25.39 -5.67
CA ASN A 191 0.62 25.52 -4.45
C ASN A 191 -0.83 25.03 -4.69
N ALA A 192 -1.32 24.14 -3.82
CA ALA A 192 -2.63 23.51 -3.94
C ALA A 192 -3.79 24.51 -4.11
N SER A 193 -3.73 25.66 -3.42
CA SER A 193 -4.77 26.70 -3.49
C SER A 193 -4.91 27.37 -4.87
N ARG A 194 -3.92 27.19 -5.76
CA ARG A 194 -3.97 27.70 -7.14
C ARG A 194 -4.63 26.73 -8.11
N VAL A 195 -4.69 25.45 -7.75
CA VAL A 195 -5.30 24.40 -8.57
C VAL A 195 -6.81 24.49 -8.43
N ALA A 196 -7.50 24.75 -9.54
CA ALA A 196 -8.95 24.83 -9.61
C ALA A 196 -9.57 23.54 -10.15
N ASN A 197 -8.84 22.81 -11.00
CA ASN A 197 -9.27 21.55 -11.58
C ASN A 197 -8.07 20.63 -11.81
N VAL A 198 -8.29 19.32 -11.71
CA VAL A 198 -7.30 18.30 -12.05
C VAL A 198 -7.86 17.43 -13.16
N GLU A 199 -7.14 17.34 -14.27
CA GLU A 199 -7.44 16.39 -15.34
C GLU A 199 -6.57 15.15 -15.16
N TRP A 200 -7.23 14.03 -14.92
CA TRP A 200 -6.58 12.76 -14.69
C TRP A 200 -6.49 11.96 -15.98
N SER A 201 -5.37 11.25 -16.17
CA SER A 201 -5.25 10.23 -17.20
C SER A 201 -4.37 9.09 -16.72
N VAL A 202 -4.73 7.88 -17.10
CA VAL A 202 -3.96 6.66 -16.84
C VAL A 202 -3.52 6.08 -18.18
N ALA A 203 -2.28 5.66 -18.27
CA ALA A 203 -1.77 4.88 -19.38
C ALA A 203 -1.23 3.55 -18.82
N SER A 204 -1.38 2.47 -19.57
CA SER A 204 -0.81 1.19 -19.21
C SER A 204 -0.16 0.50 -20.41
N ASN A 205 0.84 -0.34 -20.13
CA ASN A 205 1.48 -1.18 -21.12
C ASN A 205 0.98 -2.64 -21.00
N GLU A 206 1.21 -3.44 -22.04
CA GLU A 206 1.01 -4.88 -21.94
C GLU A 206 1.93 -5.49 -20.87
N SER A 207 1.39 -6.38 -20.05
CA SER A 207 2.18 -7.15 -19.09
C SER A 207 3.10 -8.12 -19.82
N LEU A 208 4.37 -8.17 -19.43
CA LEU A 208 5.32 -9.19 -19.91
C LEU A 208 5.16 -10.54 -19.19
N GLY A 209 4.22 -10.63 -18.25
CA GLY A 209 3.98 -11.82 -17.44
C GLY A 209 5.09 -12.02 -16.41
N SER A 210 4.89 -11.50 -15.20
CA SER A 210 5.63 -11.95 -14.03
C SER A 210 4.64 -12.53 -13.02
N PRO A 211 4.76 -13.81 -12.66
CA PRO A 211 3.87 -14.39 -11.68
C PRO A 211 4.28 -13.86 -10.30
N ARG A 212 3.59 -12.82 -9.82
CA ARG A 212 3.62 -12.41 -8.40
C ARG A 212 3.03 -13.54 -7.56
N GLN A 213 3.86 -14.52 -7.27
CA GLN A 213 3.57 -15.75 -6.53
C GLN A 213 4.14 -15.63 -5.12
N PHE A 214 3.62 -14.66 -4.37
CA PHE A 214 4.01 -14.45 -2.99
C PHE A 214 2.83 -14.69 -2.05
N LEU A 215 3.09 -15.09 -0.83
CA LEU A 215 2.13 -15.00 0.27
C LEU A 215 2.64 -13.94 1.25
N ILE A 216 1.77 -13.04 1.66
CA ILE A 216 2.07 -11.99 2.64
C ILE A 216 1.42 -12.40 3.94
N GLU A 217 2.22 -12.53 5.00
CA GLU A 217 1.71 -12.76 6.35
C GLU A 217 2.15 -11.61 7.24
N GLN A 218 1.20 -10.81 7.70
CA GLN A 218 1.44 -9.82 8.75
C GLN A 218 1.31 -10.52 10.10
N TYR A 219 2.31 -10.36 10.97
CA TYR A 219 2.26 -10.92 12.31
C TYR A 219 1.72 -9.92 13.33
N TRP A 220 2.19 -8.67 13.29
CA TRP A 220 1.77 -7.64 14.23
C TRP A 220 2.05 -6.24 13.69
N SER A 221 1.38 -5.26 14.28
CA SER A 221 1.65 -3.83 14.10
C SER A 221 1.70 -3.13 15.45
N LEU A 222 2.38 -1.98 15.50
CA LEU A 222 2.47 -1.14 16.70
C LEU A 222 2.12 0.30 16.32
N PRO A 223 1.30 1.00 17.13
CA PRO A 223 0.91 2.36 16.84
C PRO A 223 2.07 3.34 17.01
N TYR A 224 1.95 4.51 16.39
CA TYR A 224 2.87 5.62 16.59
C TYR A 224 2.71 6.20 18.01
N GLY A 225 3.79 6.74 18.57
CA GLY A 225 3.74 7.58 19.77
C GLY A 225 4.21 6.90 21.04
N ASN A 226 3.58 7.22 22.17
CA ASN A 226 4.04 6.79 23.49
C ASN A 226 3.44 5.43 23.86
N ARG A 227 4.27 4.38 23.76
CA ARG A 227 3.93 2.99 24.07
C ARG A 227 5.12 2.30 24.75
N GLU A 228 4.92 1.09 25.25
CA GLU A 228 6.06 0.30 25.74
C GLU A 228 7.00 -0.03 24.56
N PRO A 229 8.31 0.27 24.66
CA PRO A 229 9.26 -0.05 23.60
C PRO A 229 9.36 -1.56 23.41
N ARG A 230 9.42 -2.01 22.16
CA ARG A 230 9.77 -3.40 21.83
C ARG A 230 11.28 -3.56 21.76
N GLY A 231 11.77 -4.80 21.79
CA GLY A 231 13.19 -5.13 21.97
C GLY A 231 14.20 -4.29 21.19
N PHE A 232 13.91 -3.93 19.93
CA PHE A 232 14.79 -3.11 19.07
C PHE A 232 14.74 -1.59 19.36
N GLU A 233 13.77 -1.13 20.14
CA GLU A 233 13.57 0.28 20.55
C GLU A 233 14.05 0.53 21.99
N VAL A 234 14.59 -0.50 22.67
CA VAL A 234 15.08 -0.37 24.04
C VAL A 234 16.22 0.64 24.09
N GLY A 235 16.02 1.73 24.81
CA GLY A 235 16.98 2.85 24.91
C GLY A 235 16.65 4.05 24.02
N THR A 236 15.58 3.98 23.22
CA THR A 236 15.04 5.12 22.48
C THR A 236 13.91 5.78 23.28
N ASP A 237 13.87 7.11 23.31
CA ASP A 237 12.78 7.86 23.94
C ASP A 237 11.60 8.05 22.97
N PRO A 238 10.34 8.09 23.44
CA PRO A 238 9.18 8.36 22.59
C PRO A 238 9.20 9.78 22.00
N PRO A 239 8.44 10.04 20.90
CA PRO A 239 7.48 9.14 20.26
C PRO A 239 8.15 8.03 19.43
N TYR A 240 7.64 6.81 19.57
CA TYR A 240 8.08 5.67 18.76
C TYR A 240 7.40 5.67 17.38
N PRO A 241 8.04 5.12 16.33
CA PRO A 241 7.44 5.04 15.01
C PRO A 241 6.23 4.09 14.99
N PHE A 242 5.40 4.28 13.96
CA PHE A 242 4.41 3.26 13.58
C PHE A 242 5.15 2.11 12.90
N ILE A 243 4.80 0.87 13.26
CA ILE A 243 5.52 -0.31 12.79
C ILE A 243 4.56 -1.36 12.28
N VAL A 244 4.91 -2.00 11.16
CA VAL A 244 4.28 -3.25 10.71
C VAL A 244 5.35 -4.28 10.43
N PHE A 245 5.18 -5.48 11.00
CA PHE A 245 6.10 -6.60 10.83
C PHE A 245 5.39 -7.83 10.29
N GLY A 246 6.05 -8.51 9.36
CA GLY A 246 5.54 -9.73 8.74
C GLY A 246 6.60 -10.43 7.92
N SER A 247 6.17 -11.47 7.20
CA SER A 247 7.00 -12.19 6.24
C SER A 247 6.35 -12.28 4.87
N VAL A 248 7.20 -12.45 3.86
CA VAL A 248 6.84 -12.76 2.48
C VAL A 248 7.35 -14.15 2.16
N PHE A 249 6.47 -15.05 1.75
CA PHE A 249 6.82 -16.40 1.30
C PHE A 249 6.77 -16.46 -0.23
N SER A 250 7.88 -16.83 -0.86
CA SER A 250 7.91 -17.08 -2.29
C SER A 250 7.31 -18.45 -2.60
N ARG A 251 6.36 -18.49 -3.52
CA ARG A 251 5.84 -19.71 -4.18
C ARG A 251 6.28 -19.79 -5.64
N ALA A 252 7.12 -18.85 -6.07
CA ALA A 252 7.64 -18.82 -7.42
C ALA A 252 8.63 -19.97 -7.64
N GLY A 253 8.61 -20.57 -8.84
CA GLY A 253 9.61 -21.58 -9.24
C GLY A 253 11.00 -20.99 -9.54
N MET A 254 11.15 -19.67 -9.45
CA MET A 254 12.38 -18.92 -9.71
C MET A 254 12.67 -17.96 -8.54
N PRO A 255 13.94 -17.64 -8.25
CA PRO A 255 14.27 -16.63 -7.25
C PRO A 255 13.70 -15.25 -7.62
N ALA A 256 13.15 -14.54 -6.63
CA ALA A 256 12.69 -13.17 -6.78
C ALA A 256 13.82 -12.21 -6.40
N VAL A 257 14.16 -11.28 -7.29
CA VAL A 257 15.27 -10.35 -7.05
C VAL A 257 14.73 -9.08 -6.38
N ARG A 258 15.26 -8.78 -5.20
CA ARG A 258 14.93 -7.60 -4.39
C ARG A 258 13.41 -7.43 -4.22
N PRO A 259 12.72 -8.41 -3.60
CA PRO A 259 11.29 -8.23 -3.34
C PRO A 259 11.06 -7.03 -2.41
N VAL A 260 9.99 -6.30 -2.68
CA VAL A 260 9.57 -5.10 -1.94
C VAL A 260 8.11 -5.29 -1.53
N VAL A 261 7.81 -4.95 -0.28
CA VAL A 261 6.45 -4.80 0.22
C VAL A 261 6.04 -3.35 0.04
N THR A 262 5.09 -3.10 -0.84
CA THR A 262 4.43 -1.79 -0.92
C THR A 262 3.19 -1.83 -0.05
N THR A 263 3.00 -0.82 0.79
CA THR A 263 1.83 -0.69 1.67
C THR A 263 1.14 0.63 1.42
N ALA A 264 -0.19 0.63 1.36
CA ALA A 264 -1.01 1.84 1.31
C ALA A 264 -1.99 1.84 2.49
N TRP A 265 -2.00 2.92 3.25
CA TRP A 265 -2.92 3.11 4.38
C TRP A 265 -4.13 3.90 3.93
N LEU A 266 -5.29 3.45 4.38
CA LEU A 266 -6.58 4.06 4.13
C LEU A 266 -7.04 4.79 5.40
N ASP A 267 -7.54 6.00 5.23
CA ASP A 267 -8.25 6.71 6.29
C ASP A 267 -9.62 6.09 6.58
N SER A 268 -10.36 6.66 7.53
CA SER A 268 -11.70 6.21 7.91
C SER A 268 -12.74 6.35 6.81
N GLU A 269 -12.48 7.16 5.78
CA GLU A 269 -13.35 7.36 4.62
C GLU A 269 -12.99 6.43 3.44
N GLY A 270 -11.86 5.70 3.55
CA GLY A 270 -11.33 4.84 2.50
C GLY A 270 -10.35 5.52 1.54
N GLY A 271 -10.01 6.79 1.80
CA GLY A 271 -9.01 7.54 1.05
C GLY A 271 -7.58 7.10 1.39
N VAL A 272 -6.68 7.05 0.41
CA VAL A 272 -5.27 6.72 0.67
C VAL A 272 -4.58 7.89 1.38
N SER A 273 -4.23 7.68 2.64
CA SER A 273 -3.56 8.68 3.49
C SER A 273 -2.03 8.65 3.31
N TRP A 274 -1.47 7.46 3.12
CA TRP A 274 -0.03 7.23 3.00
C TRP A 274 0.29 6.02 2.11
N VAL A 275 1.45 6.06 1.45
CA VAL A 275 2.01 4.94 0.69
C VAL A 275 3.49 4.82 1.05
N ASP A 276 3.95 3.61 1.33
CA ASP A 276 5.36 3.33 1.62
C ASP A 276 5.80 2.03 0.96
N SER A 277 7.10 1.84 0.81
CA SER A 277 7.70 0.64 0.23
C SER A 277 8.94 0.22 0.99
N THR A 278 8.93 -1.00 1.49
CA THR A 278 10.00 -1.56 2.32
C THR A 278 10.60 -2.80 1.65
N PRO A 279 11.93 -2.92 1.55
CA PRO A 279 12.55 -4.13 1.04
C PRO A 279 12.26 -5.32 1.95
N VAL A 280 12.12 -6.50 1.37
CA VAL A 280 12.10 -7.75 2.13
C VAL A 280 13.53 -8.10 2.54
N GLU A 281 13.76 -8.17 3.85
CA GLU A 281 15.01 -8.57 4.46
C GLU A 281 15.10 -10.09 4.59
N MET A 282 16.20 -10.66 4.10
CA MET A 282 16.49 -12.08 4.27
C MET A 282 17.48 -12.26 5.40
N ALA A 283 17.33 -13.33 6.20
CA ALA A 283 18.25 -13.68 7.27
C ALA A 283 19.72 -13.82 6.81
N SER A 284 19.94 -14.10 5.52
CA SER A 284 21.26 -14.23 4.90
C SER A 284 21.88 -12.90 4.45
N GLY A 285 21.14 -11.79 4.50
CA GLY A 285 21.54 -10.51 3.91
C GLY A 285 21.65 -10.53 2.38
N LEU A 286 21.16 -11.60 1.73
CA LEU A 286 21.09 -11.69 0.28
C LEU A 286 20.04 -10.72 -0.26
N ILE A 287 20.11 -10.45 -1.56
CA ILE A 287 19.13 -9.62 -2.29
C ILE A 287 18.13 -10.46 -3.09
N GLU A 288 18.16 -11.79 -2.97
CA GLU A 288 17.33 -12.72 -3.75
C GLU A 288 16.58 -13.68 -2.84
N LEU A 289 15.25 -13.67 -2.94
CA LEU A 289 14.38 -14.58 -2.21
C LEU A 289 14.22 -15.87 -3.04
N ALA A 290 14.83 -16.96 -2.56
CA ALA A 290 14.81 -18.25 -3.25
C ALA A 290 13.39 -18.84 -3.39
N PRO A 291 13.15 -19.75 -4.34
CA PRO A 291 11.91 -20.53 -4.41
C PRO A 291 11.59 -21.21 -3.07
N ASP A 292 10.31 -21.21 -2.69
CA ASP A 292 9.81 -21.84 -1.46
C ASP A 292 10.50 -21.38 -0.17
N SER A 293 11.09 -20.18 -0.18
CA SER A 293 11.71 -19.53 0.97
C SER A 293 10.89 -18.34 1.46
N PHE A 294 11.31 -17.75 2.58
CA PHE A 294 10.69 -16.56 3.13
C PHE A 294 11.73 -15.50 3.51
N GLY A 295 11.29 -14.26 3.54
CA GLY A 295 12.02 -13.13 4.10
C GLY A 295 11.07 -12.26 4.91
N ASP A 296 11.62 -11.52 5.85
CA ASP A 296 10.85 -10.65 6.74
C ASP A 296 10.79 -9.23 6.18
N PHE A 297 9.80 -8.45 6.59
CA PHE A 297 9.75 -7.03 6.31
C PHE A 297 9.39 -6.26 7.57
N LEU A 298 9.94 -5.06 7.70
CA LEU A 298 9.67 -4.14 8.80
C LEU A 298 9.38 -2.75 8.24
N VAL A 299 8.10 -2.44 8.06
CA VAL A 299 7.68 -1.08 7.74
C VAL A 299 7.85 -0.24 9.00
N SER A 300 8.55 0.90 8.91
CA SER A 300 8.74 1.85 10.00
C SER A 300 8.47 3.27 9.54
N ILE A 301 7.46 3.92 10.12
CA ILE A 301 7.05 5.28 9.78
C ILE A 301 7.35 6.20 10.96
N GLU A 302 8.42 6.96 10.82
CA GLU A 302 8.94 7.90 11.84
C GLU A 302 8.32 9.30 11.74
N ASP A 303 7.69 9.63 10.61
CA ASP A 303 7.14 10.96 10.35
C ASP A 303 5.98 11.28 11.31
N ALA A 304 6.22 12.21 12.24
CA ALA A 304 5.25 12.65 13.25
C ALA A 304 4.00 13.30 12.67
N SER A 305 4.03 13.76 11.41
CA SER A 305 2.87 14.31 10.72
C SER A 305 1.98 13.24 10.09
N VAL A 306 2.49 12.02 9.94
CA VAL A 306 1.80 10.89 9.30
C VAL A 306 1.43 9.83 10.32
N GLY A 307 2.40 9.38 11.13
CA GLY A 307 2.28 8.23 12.03
C GLY A 307 1.02 8.20 12.90
N PRO A 308 0.64 9.30 13.59
CA PRO A 308 -0.58 9.34 14.39
C PRO A 308 -1.86 9.04 13.60
N GLY A 309 -1.90 9.36 12.31
CA GLY A 309 -3.07 9.11 11.43
C GLY A 309 -3.22 7.66 10.99
N LEU A 310 -2.20 6.82 11.18
CA LEU A 310 -2.18 5.44 10.68
C LEU A 310 -2.69 4.41 11.68
N GLU A 311 -2.77 4.75 12.98
CA GLU A 311 -3.11 3.81 14.06
C GLU A 311 -4.46 3.09 13.85
N PHE A 312 -5.42 3.78 13.23
CA PHE A 312 -6.76 3.25 12.96
C PHE A 312 -7.01 2.96 11.49
N GLY A 313 -5.99 3.15 10.65
CA GLY A 313 -6.10 2.96 9.22
C GLY A 313 -6.12 1.48 8.87
N ARG A 314 -7.01 1.09 7.96
CA ARG A 314 -6.86 -0.18 7.24
C ARG A 314 -5.70 -0.03 6.27
N HIS A 315 -5.00 -1.10 5.95
CA HIS A 315 -3.94 -1.06 4.95
C HIS A 315 -4.07 -2.16 3.91
N LEU A 316 -3.56 -1.84 2.72
CA LEU A 316 -3.42 -2.72 1.58
C LEU A 316 -1.93 -3.01 1.42
N MET A 317 -1.56 -4.26 1.17
CA MET A 317 -0.19 -4.68 0.97
C MET A 317 -0.03 -5.39 -0.36
N TRP A 318 1.07 -5.12 -1.04
CA TRP A 318 1.49 -5.81 -2.24
C TRP A 318 2.93 -6.27 -2.09
N VAL A 319 3.26 -7.39 -2.73
CA VAL A 319 4.65 -7.78 -2.97
C VAL A 319 4.92 -7.75 -4.46
N SER A 320 5.96 -7.03 -4.84
CA SER A 320 6.50 -6.99 -6.20
C SER A 320 8.03 -7.13 -6.15
N GLU A 321 8.62 -7.49 -7.28
CA GLU A 321 10.07 -7.34 -7.44
C GLU A 321 10.40 -5.87 -7.64
N ALA A 322 11.48 -5.39 -7.01
CA ALA A 322 11.92 -4.00 -7.19
C ALA A 322 12.12 -3.73 -8.68
N ARG A 323 11.36 -2.77 -9.22
CA ARG A 323 11.58 -2.27 -10.57
C ARG A 323 13.03 -1.88 -10.70
N LYS A 324 13.68 -2.33 -11.78
CA LYS A 324 14.97 -1.77 -12.17
C LYS A 324 14.71 -0.31 -12.52
N VAL A 325 14.96 0.60 -11.58
CA VAL A 325 14.87 2.03 -11.80
C VAL A 325 15.72 2.31 -13.06
N PRO A 326 15.13 2.84 -14.14
CA PRO A 326 15.89 3.14 -15.34
C PRO A 326 17.05 4.05 -14.94
N ASP A 327 18.28 3.67 -15.28
CA ASP A 327 19.48 4.45 -14.98
C ASP A 327 19.30 5.88 -15.52
N GLY A 328 18.92 6.83 -14.65
CA GLY A 328 18.67 8.23 -15.02
C GLY A 328 17.34 8.84 -14.56
N ALA A 329 16.35 8.03 -14.14
CA ALA A 329 15.25 8.56 -13.32
C ALA A 329 15.83 8.74 -11.91
N GLY A 330 16.13 9.98 -11.53
CA GLY A 330 16.59 10.28 -10.18
C GLY A 330 15.60 9.65 -9.21
N ALA A 331 16.02 8.58 -8.54
CA ALA A 331 15.32 8.10 -7.38
C ALA A 331 15.12 9.35 -6.52
N LEU A 332 13.86 9.71 -6.28
CA LEU A 332 13.52 10.39 -5.05
C LEU A 332 14.02 9.45 -3.97
N ARG A 333 15.30 9.63 -3.61
CA ARG A 333 15.78 9.31 -2.29
C ARG A 333 14.90 10.16 -1.40
N LEU A 334 13.81 9.54 -0.92
CA LEU A 334 13.37 9.84 0.42
C LEU A 334 14.60 9.51 1.27
N ASP A 335 15.43 10.53 1.54
CA ASP A 335 16.45 10.48 2.57
C ASP A 335 15.71 10.39 3.91
N HIS A 336 15.08 9.25 4.18
CA HIS A 336 14.77 8.83 5.53
C HIS A 336 16.07 8.28 6.08
N GLY A 337 16.81 9.19 6.71
CA GLY A 337 18.08 8.92 7.38
C GLY A 337 17.89 8.04 8.61
N GLY A 338 17.55 6.77 8.42
CA GLY A 338 17.64 5.72 9.43
C GLY A 338 19.00 5.04 9.35
N GLY A 339 20.04 5.74 9.80
CA GLY A 339 21.34 5.11 9.99
C GLY A 339 21.26 4.10 11.12
N LEU A 340 21.16 2.80 10.81
CA LEU A 340 21.47 1.73 11.75
C LEU A 340 22.91 1.95 12.23
N THR A 341 23.03 2.50 13.44
CA THR A 341 24.30 2.70 14.11
C THR A 341 24.89 1.32 14.38
N GLN A 342 26.09 1.11 13.84
CA GLN A 342 26.87 -0.09 14.13
C GLN A 342 27.08 -0.24 15.64
N PRO A 343 27.11 -1.49 16.17
CA PRO A 343 27.40 -1.70 17.57
C PRO A 343 28.80 -1.15 17.88
N HIS A 344 28.86 -0.24 18.84
CA HIS A 344 30.08 0.25 19.45
C HIS A 344 30.96 -0.95 19.87
N THR A 345 32.02 -1.20 19.11
CA THR A 345 33.17 -1.94 19.61
C THR A 345 33.82 -1.08 20.70
N GLY A 346 33.99 -1.68 21.88
CA GLY A 346 34.52 -1.00 23.07
C GLY A 346 35.95 -0.47 22.86
N PRO A 347 36.36 0.52 23.67
CA PRO A 347 37.67 1.14 23.54
C PRO A 347 38.78 0.15 23.94
N GLU A 348 39.69 -0.11 22.99
CA GLU A 348 41.00 -0.67 23.30
C GLU A 348 41.74 0.28 24.25
N ASN A 349 42.09 -0.24 25.43
CA ASN A 349 43.00 0.39 26.37
C ASN A 349 44.39 0.49 25.76
N GLU A 350 44.77 1.67 25.25
CA GLU A 350 46.17 2.02 25.00
C GLU A 350 46.90 2.20 26.34
N GLY A 351 47.49 1.10 26.83
CA GLY A 351 48.45 1.10 27.93
C GLY A 351 49.80 1.68 27.48
N ARG A 352 49.91 3.01 27.51
CA ARG A 352 51.17 3.75 27.36
C ARG A 352 51.91 3.77 28.71
N ASN A 353 52.94 2.94 28.87
CA ASN A 353 53.90 3.03 29.97
C ASN A 353 55.32 3.19 29.40
N ASP A 354 55.67 4.42 29.04
CA ASP A 354 57.05 4.87 29.01
C ASP A 354 57.39 5.42 30.40
N THR A 355 58.04 4.62 31.24
CA THR A 355 58.73 5.15 32.42
C THR A 355 60.15 4.61 32.46
N LYS A 356 61.03 5.52 32.04
CA LYS A 356 62.48 5.57 32.21
C LYS A 356 62.96 4.91 33.52
N CYS A 357 63.95 4.02 33.40
CA CYS A 357 64.80 3.58 34.50
C CYS A 357 65.50 4.76 35.19
N PRO A 358 65.83 4.59 36.48
CA PRO A 358 67.14 4.97 36.96
C PRO A 358 67.93 3.75 37.43
N ASP A 359 69.22 3.79 37.12
CA ASP A 359 70.29 3.00 37.70
C ASP A 359 70.25 3.05 39.23
N GLU A 360 70.54 1.92 39.88
CA GLU A 360 71.69 1.76 40.81
C GLU A 360 71.48 0.56 41.75
N LYS A 361 72.57 -0.21 41.87
CA LYS A 361 73.06 -0.93 43.06
C LYS A 361 72.33 -2.19 43.55
N GLU A 362 73.12 -3.26 43.46
CA GLU A 362 73.41 -4.25 44.51
C GLU A 362 72.24 -4.92 45.22
N CYS A 363 72.11 -6.23 45.00
CA CYS A 363 72.01 -7.25 46.06
C CYS A 363 72.15 -8.67 45.45
N PRO A 364 72.48 -9.70 46.27
CA PRO A 364 73.45 -10.77 45.98
C PRO A 364 72.96 -11.92 45.09
#